data_AF-A0A7C6ZY63-F1
#
_entry.id   AF-A0A7C6ZY63-F1
#
_cell.length_a   1.000
_cell.length_b   1.000
_cell.length_c   1.000
_cell.angle_alpha   90.00
_cell.angle_beta   90.00
_cell.angle_gamma   90.00
#
_symmetry.space_group_name_H-M   'P 1'
#
loop_
_entity.id
_entity.type
_entity.pdbx_description
1 polymer ?
#
loop_
_entity_poly.entity_id
_entity_poly.type
_entity_poly.pdbx_seq_one_letter_code
_entity_poly.pdbx_strand_id
1 'polypeptide(L)'
;MFFLAILRSMGIDVKAVSVISSGNNLFFSILLYSIFTIMLLCGLYINKWSFKGYRELLEQTGKGGPDFTELSGLGLTIINMALLGFLATSYVLVIGGELNGPTIGGILTVVGFGATGKHLRNVIPIIIGVFIAKLLNIYEHNSTAAIIVALFGTTLAPVSGYYGVIPGIIAGILHMALTMNIGILHGGMNLYNNGFSGGFIAAVMIPVLNSIMTKKQPSVQITATSDMLKKTIGENQQSYFGADKRT
;
A
#
# COMPACT_ATOMS: atom_id res chain seq x y z
N MET A 1 -3.63 -21.05 10.30
CA MET A 1 -5.00 -21.11 10.85
C MET A 1 -5.45 -22.56 11.00
N PHE A 2 -5.82 -23.25 9.91
CA PHE A 2 -6.29 -24.65 9.96
C PHE A 2 -5.32 -25.62 10.64
N PHE A 3 -4.04 -25.57 10.27
CA PHE A 3 -3.02 -26.43 10.88
C PHE A 3 -2.87 -26.19 12.39
N LEU A 4 -2.94 -24.93 12.86
CA LEU A 4 -2.93 -24.63 14.30
C LEU A 4 -4.16 -25.19 15.00
N ALA A 5 -5.33 -25.06 14.37
CA ALA A 5 -6.58 -25.53 14.95
C ALA A 5 -6.54 -27.06 15.13
N ILE A 6 -5.93 -27.79 14.19
CA ILE A 6 -5.68 -29.23 14.30
C ILE A 6 -4.71 -29.52 15.45
N LEU A 7 -3.56 -28.83 15.50
CA LEU A 7 -2.57 -29.02 16.59
C LEU A 7 -3.14 -28.73 17.97
N ARG A 8 -3.91 -27.64 18.12
CA ARG A 8 -4.60 -27.30 19.37
C ARG A 8 -5.68 -28.33 19.74
N SER A 9 -6.40 -28.86 18.76
CA SER A 9 -7.35 -29.97 18.96
C SER A 9 -6.65 -31.24 19.49
N MET A 10 -5.38 -31.44 19.12
CA MET A 10 -4.52 -32.51 19.62
C MET A 10 -3.82 -32.18 20.95
N GLY A 11 -4.15 -31.05 21.59
CA GLY A 11 -3.54 -30.61 22.86
C GLY A 11 -2.15 -30.00 22.73
N ILE A 12 -1.66 -29.72 21.52
CA ILE A 12 -0.35 -29.12 21.28
C ILE A 12 -0.50 -27.60 21.29
N ASP A 13 0.07 -26.95 22.31
CA ASP A 13 0.12 -25.48 22.39
C ASP A 13 1.41 -24.93 21.76
N VAL A 14 1.25 -23.98 20.84
CA VAL A 14 2.36 -23.34 20.13
C VAL A 14 2.62 -21.99 20.80
N LYS A 15 3.68 -21.92 21.60
CA LYS A 15 4.09 -20.68 22.27
C LYS A 15 4.77 -19.74 21.28
N ALA A 16 4.36 -18.47 21.29
CA ALA A 16 5.06 -17.43 20.54
C ALA A 16 6.43 -17.16 21.19
N VAL A 17 7.49 -17.21 20.38
CA VAL A 17 8.85 -16.85 20.79
C VAL A 17 9.17 -15.48 20.22
N SER A 18 9.63 -14.56 21.08
CA SER A 18 10.05 -13.21 20.69
C SER A 18 11.51 -13.00 21.07
N VAL A 19 12.40 -13.15 20.08
CA VAL A 19 13.82 -12.82 20.20
C VAL A 19 14.09 -11.67 19.24
N ILE A 20 14.13 -10.45 19.80
CA ILE A 20 14.24 -9.22 19.03
C ILE A 20 15.44 -8.43 19.57
N SER A 21 16.31 -7.98 18.66
CA SER A 21 17.45 -7.11 19.00
C SER A 21 16.96 -5.72 19.45
N SER A 22 17.61 -5.15 20.46
CA SER A 22 17.35 -3.80 20.97
C SER A 22 18.66 -3.05 21.24
N GLY A 23 18.59 -1.72 21.33
CA GLY A 23 19.71 -0.84 21.70
C GLY A 23 20.61 -0.41 20.53
N ASN A 24 20.29 -0.80 19.29
CA ASN A 24 21.11 -0.52 18.10
C ASN A 24 20.57 0.64 17.24
N ASN A 25 19.63 1.43 17.78
CA ASN A 25 18.93 2.49 17.03
C ASN A 25 19.88 3.50 16.40
N LEU A 26 20.92 3.94 17.10
CA LEU A 26 21.87 4.92 16.57
C LEU A 26 22.58 4.38 15.31
N PHE A 27 23.13 3.17 15.40
CA PHE A 27 23.84 2.54 14.28
C PHE A 27 22.91 2.35 13.08
N PHE A 28 21.72 1.78 13.29
CA PHE A 28 20.77 1.55 12.20
C PHE A 28 20.17 2.84 11.63
N SER A 29 20.00 3.88 12.45
CA SER A 29 19.56 5.19 11.99
C SER A 29 20.58 5.79 11.03
N ILE A 30 21.86 5.82 11.42
CA ILE A 30 22.95 6.31 10.56
C ILE A 30 22.98 5.54 9.24
N LEU A 31 22.90 4.20 9.30
CA LEU A 31 22.89 3.35 8.11
C LEU A 31 21.71 3.67 7.17
N LEU A 32 20.48 3.65 7.69
CA LEU A 32 19.27 3.87 6.90
C LEU A 32 19.21 5.28 6.31
N TYR A 33 19.48 6.30 7.12
CA TYR A 33 19.51 7.68 6.63
C TYR A 33 20.60 7.89 5.58
N SER A 34 21.75 7.22 5.71
CA SER A 34 22.80 7.27 4.68
C SER A 34 22.32 6.64 3.37
N ILE A 35 21.70 5.46 3.42
CA ILE A 35 21.15 4.79 2.22
C ILE A 35 20.11 5.67 1.54
N PHE A 36 19.15 6.22 2.29
CA PHE A 36 18.11 7.07 1.71
C PHE A 36 18.64 8.41 1.21
N THR A 37 19.71 8.94 1.81
CA THR A 37 20.39 10.14 1.31
C THR A 37 21.07 9.83 -0.03
N ILE A 38 21.79 8.72 -0.14
CA ILE A 38 22.41 8.30 -1.41
C ILE A 38 21.33 8.10 -2.48
N MET A 39 20.22 7.43 -2.15
CA MET A 39 19.09 7.29 -3.08
C MET A 39 18.54 8.65 -3.51
N LEU A 40 18.30 9.58 -2.58
CA LEU A 40 17.80 10.92 -2.89
C LEU A 40 18.75 11.67 -3.83
N LEU A 41 20.06 11.63 -3.57
CA LEU A 41 21.07 12.27 -4.41
C LEU A 41 21.13 11.63 -5.81
N CYS A 42 21.06 10.30 -5.91
CA CYS A 42 21.00 9.60 -7.20
C CYS A 42 19.74 9.96 -7.99
N GLY A 43 18.58 9.99 -7.32
CA GLY A 43 17.31 10.37 -7.96
C GLY A 43 17.31 11.83 -8.43
N LEU A 44 17.87 12.75 -7.63
CA LEU A 44 18.08 14.14 -8.01
C LEU A 44 19.04 14.27 -9.19
N TYR A 45 20.17 13.56 -9.18
CA TYR A 45 21.13 13.58 -10.28
C TYR A 45 20.47 13.14 -11.60
N ILE A 46 19.72 12.04 -11.58
CA ILE A 46 18.96 11.55 -12.75
C ILE A 46 17.90 12.58 -13.18
N ASN A 47 17.27 13.28 -12.23
CA ASN A 47 16.29 14.32 -12.50
C ASN A 47 16.91 15.74 -12.63
N LYS A 48 18.19 15.84 -12.99
CA LYS A 48 18.90 17.12 -13.23
C LYS A 48 18.82 18.09 -12.07
N TRP A 49 18.96 17.58 -10.85
CA TRP A 49 18.87 18.31 -9.58
C TRP A 49 17.55 19.08 -9.41
N SER A 50 16.45 18.53 -9.93
CA SER A 50 15.12 19.14 -9.88
C SER A 50 14.09 18.21 -9.24
N PHE A 51 13.01 18.80 -8.73
CA PHE A 51 11.77 18.11 -8.34
C PHE A 51 10.64 18.34 -9.36
N LYS A 52 10.94 18.91 -10.54
CA LYS A 52 9.95 19.09 -11.60
C LYS A 52 9.33 17.74 -11.97
N GLY A 53 8.00 17.66 -11.99
CA GLY A 53 7.25 16.42 -12.20
C GLY A 53 6.84 15.68 -10.90
N TYR A 54 7.41 16.04 -9.74
CA TYR A 54 7.11 15.33 -8.49
C TYR A 54 5.68 15.57 -7.99
N ARG A 55 5.10 16.72 -8.32
CA ARG A 55 3.72 17.04 -7.96
C ARG A 55 2.73 16.10 -8.66
N GLU A 56 2.96 15.83 -9.93
CA GLU A 56 2.17 14.91 -10.75
C GLU A 56 2.23 13.48 -10.21
N LEU A 57 3.39 13.06 -9.69
CA LEU A 57 3.53 11.80 -8.95
C LEU A 57 2.68 11.79 -7.67
N LEU A 58 2.69 12.88 -6.88
CA LEU A 58 1.88 13.01 -5.67
C LEU A 58 0.36 13.13 -5.93
N GLU A 59 -0.05 13.41 -7.15
CA GLU A 59 -1.45 13.48 -7.58
C GLU A 59 -1.98 12.12 -8.08
N GLN A 60 -1.10 11.12 -8.24
CA GLN A 60 -1.53 9.75 -8.56
C GLN A 60 -2.39 9.17 -7.44
N THR A 61 -3.43 8.42 -7.82
CA THR A 61 -4.30 7.78 -6.82
C THR A 61 -3.65 6.56 -6.16
N GLY A 62 -2.66 5.95 -6.82
CA GLY A 62 -2.07 4.68 -6.42
C GLY A 62 -2.91 3.44 -6.71
N LYS A 63 -4.16 3.62 -7.16
CA LYS A 63 -5.07 2.51 -7.49
C LYS A 63 -4.52 1.70 -8.67
N GLY A 64 -4.52 0.37 -8.54
CA GLY A 64 -4.00 -0.53 -9.56
C GLY A 64 -2.49 -0.77 -9.49
N GLY A 65 -1.78 -0.14 -8.55
CA GLY A 65 -0.34 -0.30 -8.39
C GLY A 65 0.45 0.19 -9.61
N PRO A 66 0.23 1.44 -10.07
CA PRO A 66 0.91 1.95 -11.25
C PRO A 66 2.43 1.98 -11.05
N ASP A 67 3.17 1.69 -12.12
CA ASP A 67 4.64 1.79 -12.15
C ASP A 67 5.06 3.26 -12.30
N PHE A 68 5.67 3.82 -11.26
CA PHE A 68 6.14 5.21 -11.30
C PHE A 68 7.39 5.40 -12.16
N THR A 69 8.16 4.34 -12.42
CA THR A 69 9.31 4.45 -13.34
C THR A 69 8.84 4.73 -14.76
N GLU A 70 7.71 4.14 -15.16
CA GLU A 70 7.05 4.39 -16.44
C GLU A 70 6.30 5.73 -16.44
N LEU A 71 5.53 6.03 -15.39
CA LEU A 71 4.68 7.23 -15.36
C LEU A 71 5.42 8.54 -15.07
N SER A 72 6.45 8.50 -14.24
CA SER A 72 7.15 9.70 -13.73
C SER A 72 8.66 9.66 -13.97
N GLY A 73 9.16 8.58 -14.56
CA GLY A 73 10.60 8.40 -14.79
C GLY A 73 11.35 7.90 -13.55
N LEU A 74 12.52 7.32 -13.82
CA LEU A 74 13.35 6.70 -12.80
C LEU A 74 13.80 7.68 -11.69
N GLY A 75 14.17 8.91 -12.05
CA GLY A 75 14.67 9.91 -11.09
C GLY A 75 13.64 10.27 -10.02
N LEU A 76 12.42 10.63 -10.43
CA LEU A 76 11.32 10.95 -9.52
C LEU A 76 10.87 9.75 -8.69
N THR A 77 10.95 8.55 -9.28
CA THR A 77 10.65 7.31 -8.55
C THR A 77 11.63 7.07 -7.41
N ILE A 78 12.93 7.16 -7.68
CA ILE A 78 13.97 7.00 -6.65
C ILE A 78 13.84 8.09 -5.57
N ILE A 79 13.56 9.34 -5.96
CA ILE A 79 13.27 10.43 -5.02
C ILE A 79 12.10 10.05 -4.10
N ASN A 80 10.98 9.57 -4.66
CA ASN A 80 9.82 9.16 -3.88
C ASN A 80 10.15 8.03 -2.89
N MET A 81 10.88 7.02 -3.35
CA MET A 81 11.33 5.89 -2.53
C MET A 81 12.21 6.36 -1.36
N ALA A 82 13.15 7.27 -1.62
CA ALA A 82 14.01 7.85 -0.58
C ALA A 82 13.20 8.63 0.47
N LEU A 83 12.29 9.49 0.02
CA LEU A 83 11.42 10.29 0.91
C LEU A 83 10.51 9.42 1.77
N LEU A 84 9.99 8.32 1.22
CA LEU A 84 9.25 7.32 1.99
C LEU A 84 10.13 6.59 3.01
N GLY A 85 11.40 6.32 2.69
CA GLY A 85 12.38 5.77 3.63
C GLY A 85 12.68 6.71 4.80
N PHE A 86 12.88 8.00 4.51
CA PHE A 86 13.00 9.04 5.53
C PHE A 86 11.77 9.12 6.42
N LEU A 87 10.56 9.15 5.83
CA LEU A 87 9.31 9.18 6.57
C LEU A 87 9.16 7.95 7.49
N ALA A 88 9.36 6.75 6.95
CA ALA A 88 9.20 5.50 7.68
C ALA A 88 10.20 5.37 8.83
N THR A 89 11.48 5.68 8.59
CA THR A 89 12.53 5.63 9.64
C THR A 89 12.26 6.65 10.73
N SER A 90 11.94 7.88 10.35
CA SER A 90 11.64 8.95 11.31
C SER A 90 10.39 8.63 12.13
N TYR A 91 9.38 8.03 11.51
CA TYR A 91 8.19 7.57 12.22
C TYR A 91 8.55 6.59 13.33
N VAL A 92 9.36 5.55 13.06
CA VAL A 92 9.78 4.56 14.07
C VAL A 92 10.49 5.24 15.25
N LEU A 93 11.43 6.14 14.96
CA LEU A 93 12.21 6.82 16.00
C LEU A 93 11.36 7.78 16.84
N VAL A 94 10.47 8.54 16.20
CA VAL A 94 9.59 9.52 16.88
C VAL A 94 8.63 8.84 17.86
N ILE A 95 8.16 7.63 17.55
CA ILE A 95 7.29 6.88 18.47
C ILE A 95 8.07 6.11 19.54
N GLY A 96 9.39 6.27 19.62
CA GLY A 96 10.24 5.59 20.60
C GLY A 96 10.42 4.11 20.30
N GLY A 97 10.33 3.71 19.03
CA GLY A 97 10.46 2.34 18.57
C GLY A 97 11.90 1.89 18.33
N GLU A 98 12.11 0.58 18.38
CA GLU A 98 13.42 -0.04 18.11
C GLU A 98 13.61 -0.33 16.61
N LEU A 99 14.77 0.03 16.08
CA LEU A 99 15.25 -0.39 14.76
C LEU A 99 15.92 -1.76 14.89
N ASN A 100 15.21 -2.78 14.41
CA ASN A 100 15.59 -4.19 14.44
C ASN A 100 15.19 -4.86 13.14
N GLY A 101 15.50 -6.14 12.96
CA GLY A 101 15.25 -6.86 11.71
C GLY A 101 13.82 -6.66 11.16
N PRO A 102 12.76 -6.92 11.96
CA PRO A 102 11.39 -6.71 11.53
C PRO A 102 11.04 -5.26 11.15
N THR A 103 11.45 -4.26 11.95
CA THR A 103 11.14 -2.84 11.65
C THR A 103 11.90 -2.33 10.44
N ILE A 104 13.17 -2.71 10.29
CA ILE A 104 13.99 -2.41 9.10
C ILE A 104 13.39 -3.07 7.86
N GLY A 105 12.97 -4.34 7.95
CA GLY A 105 12.27 -5.02 6.85
C GLY A 105 10.97 -4.31 6.46
N GLY A 106 10.21 -3.81 7.43
CA GLY A 106 9.04 -2.96 7.19
C GLY A 106 9.39 -1.65 6.47
N ILE A 107 10.43 -0.93 6.92
CA ILE A 107 10.89 0.32 6.29
C ILE A 107 11.29 0.07 4.83
N LEU A 108 12.11 -0.95 4.57
CA LEU A 108 12.55 -1.30 3.22
C LEU A 108 11.39 -1.76 2.32
N THR A 109 10.36 -2.38 2.90
CA THR A 109 9.12 -2.70 2.18
C THR A 109 8.36 -1.43 1.78
N VAL A 110 8.24 -0.45 2.67
CA VAL A 110 7.64 0.86 2.35
C VAL A 110 8.41 1.53 1.21
N VAL A 111 9.73 1.50 1.26
CA VAL A 111 10.63 2.05 0.22
C VAL A 111 10.47 1.32 -1.11
N GLY A 112 10.53 -0.01 -1.11
CA GLY A 112 10.43 -0.83 -2.32
C GLY A 112 9.11 -0.63 -3.07
N PHE A 113 7.99 -0.66 -2.33
CA PHE A 113 6.69 -0.35 -2.92
C PHE A 113 6.55 1.14 -3.27
N GLY A 114 7.46 2.03 -2.83
CA GLY A 114 7.53 3.43 -3.26
C GLY A 114 7.69 3.61 -4.77
N ALA A 115 8.09 2.56 -5.49
CA ALA A 115 8.07 2.54 -6.95
C ALA A 115 6.68 2.28 -7.56
N THR A 116 5.74 1.75 -6.77
CA THR A 116 4.42 1.30 -7.25
C THR A 116 3.27 1.84 -6.39
N GLY A 117 2.59 2.86 -6.89
CA GLY A 117 1.30 3.32 -6.35
C GLY A 117 1.29 3.90 -4.92
N LYS A 118 2.42 4.10 -4.25
CA LYS A 118 2.47 4.82 -2.95
C LYS A 118 3.42 6.00 -2.98
N HIS A 119 3.04 7.07 -2.31
CA HIS A 119 3.81 8.29 -2.18
C HIS A 119 3.43 8.99 -0.88
N LEU A 120 4.17 10.03 -0.50
CA LEU A 120 3.98 10.70 0.80
C LEU A 120 2.51 11.07 1.08
N ARG A 121 1.86 11.73 0.12
CA ARG A 121 0.48 12.21 0.27
C ARG A 121 -0.56 11.11 0.55
N ASN A 122 -0.42 9.90 0.01
CA ASN A 122 -1.38 8.81 0.24
C ASN A 122 -0.97 7.87 1.39
N VAL A 123 0.30 7.86 1.78
CA VAL A 123 0.82 7.11 2.93
C VAL A 123 0.52 7.81 4.26
N ILE A 124 0.68 9.14 4.33
CA ILE A 124 0.52 9.91 5.58
C ILE A 124 -0.85 9.68 6.24
N PRO A 125 -2.00 9.72 5.53
CA PRO A 125 -3.30 9.47 6.15
C PRO A 125 -3.43 8.10 6.81
N ILE A 126 -2.80 7.06 6.22
CA ILE A 126 -2.78 5.72 6.80
C ILE A 126 -2.00 5.71 8.11
N ILE A 127 -0.80 6.31 8.13
CA ILE A 127 0.03 6.41 9.33
C ILE A 127 -0.69 7.20 10.43
N ILE A 128 -1.38 8.29 10.08
CA ILE A 128 -2.22 9.05 11.02
C ILE A 128 -3.31 8.16 11.62
N GLY A 129 -4.01 7.37 10.79
CA GLY A 129 -5.02 6.43 11.27
C GLY A 129 -4.48 5.41 12.27
N VAL A 130 -3.33 4.81 11.96
CA VAL A 130 -2.67 3.86 12.87
C VAL A 130 -2.26 4.55 14.18
N PHE A 131 -1.75 5.79 14.09
CA PHE A 131 -1.40 6.58 15.28
C PHE A 131 -2.62 6.96 16.14
N ILE A 132 -3.77 7.26 15.52
CA ILE A 132 -5.03 7.51 16.25
C ILE A 132 -5.50 6.24 16.96
N ALA A 133 -5.51 5.09 16.28
CA ALA A 133 -5.86 3.82 16.91
C ALA A 133 -4.95 3.50 18.11
N LYS A 134 -3.68 3.93 18.05
CA LYS A 134 -2.75 3.88 19.17
C LYS A 134 -3.13 4.83 20.32
N LEU A 135 -3.51 6.09 20.04
CA LEU A 135 -3.94 7.05 21.07
C LEU A 135 -5.21 6.63 21.81
N LEU A 136 -6.09 5.88 21.14
CA LEU A 136 -7.30 5.31 21.74
C LEU A 136 -7.00 4.13 22.69
N ASN A 137 -5.72 3.91 23.04
CA ASN A 137 -5.24 3.05 24.12
C ASN A 137 -5.62 1.56 23.99
N ILE A 138 -5.68 1.06 22.75
CA ILE A 138 -5.99 -0.36 22.51
C ILE A 138 -4.72 -1.25 22.63
N TYR A 139 -3.50 -0.71 22.42
CA TYR A 139 -2.25 -1.50 22.39
C TYR A 139 -0.99 -0.74 22.85
N GLU A 140 0.01 -1.48 23.35
CA GLU A 140 1.33 -0.94 23.74
C GLU A 140 2.06 -0.26 22.57
N HIS A 141 2.51 0.96 22.86
CA HIS A 141 2.73 2.06 21.92
C HIS A 141 4.01 2.01 21.09
N ASN A 142 5.06 1.38 21.61
CA ASN A 142 6.40 1.28 21.03
C ASN A 142 6.80 -0.18 20.77
N SER A 143 5.83 -1.10 20.87
CA SER A 143 6.08 -2.50 20.56
C SER A 143 6.47 -2.66 19.10
N THR A 144 7.43 -3.56 18.83
CA THR A 144 7.84 -3.90 17.47
C THR A 144 6.63 -4.34 16.61
N ALA A 145 5.65 -5.03 17.23
CA ALA A 145 4.40 -5.40 16.56
C ALA A 145 3.61 -4.19 16.04
N ALA A 146 3.34 -3.18 16.89
CA ALA A 146 2.60 -1.99 16.49
C ALA A 146 3.32 -1.19 15.39
N ILE A 147 4.65 -1.13 15.45
CA ILE A 147 5.47 -0.46 14.44
C ILE A 147 5.35 -1.17 13.09
N ILE A 148 5.46 -2.50 13.07
CA ILE A 148 5.28 -3.30 11.86
C ILE A 148 3.88 -3.06 11.27
N VAL A 149 2.85 -3.03 12.11
CA VAL A 149 1.47 -2.75 11.66
C VAL A 149 1.34 -1.38 11.00
N ALA A 150 2.01 -0.35 11.53
CA ALA A 150 2.04 0.96 10.90
C ALA A 150 2.73 0.95 9.53
N LEU A 151 3.91 0.32 9.45
CA LEU A 151 4.73 0.29 8.23
C LEU A 151 4.04 -0.52 7.12
N PHE A 152 3.57 -1.72 7.42
CA PHE A 152 2.89 -2.58 6.45
C PHE A 152 1.47 -2.11 6.14
N GLY A 153 0.81 -1.42 7.08
CA GLY A 153 -0.51 -0.81 6.86
C GLY A 153 -0.52 0.17 5.70
N THR A 154 0.62 0.79 5.36
CA THR A 154 0.77 1.64 4.17
C THR A 154 0.45 0.95 2.85
N THR A 155 0.28 -0.38 2.83
CA THR A 155 -0.33 -1.11 1.70
C THR A 155 -1.73 -0.57 1.33
N LEU A 156 -2.44 0.03 2.28
CA LEU A 156 -3.76 0.65 2.09
C LEU A 156 -3.67 2.09 1.55
N ALA A 157 -2.48 2.61 1.26
CA ALA A 157 -2.30 3.97 0.73
C ALA A 157 -3.17 4.30 -0.51
N PRO A 158 -3.42 3.37 -1.46
CA PRO A 158 -4.34 3.62 -2.56
C PRO A 158 -5.79 3.94 -2.14
N VAL A 159 -6.24 3.46 -0.97
CA VAL A 159 -7.56 3.86 -0.41
C VAL A 159 -7.57 5.35 -0.13
N SER A 160 -6.51 5.87 0.49
CA SER A 160 -6.35 7.29 0.74
C SER A 160 -6.21 8.10 -0.56
N GLY A 161 -5.47 7.59 -1.53
CA GLY A 161 -5.23 8.30 -2.80
C GLY A 161 -6.48 8.38 -3.68
N TYR A 162 -7.32 7.33 -3.69
CA TYR A 162 -8.52 7.28 -4.53
C TYR A 162 -9.76 7.89 -3.88
N TYR A 163 -10.03 7.55 -2.62
CA TYR A 163 -11.23 7.98 -1.88
C TYR A 163 -10.99 9.22 -1.01
N GLY A 164 -9.74 9.60 -0.77
CA GLY A 164 -9.37 10.80 -0.01
C GLY A 164 -8.84 10.50 1.40
N VAL A 165 -8.49 11.58 2.11
CA VAL A 165 -7.78 11.52 3.39
C VAL A 165 -8.58 10.78 4.47
N ILE A 166 -9.89 11.06 4.60
CA ILE A 166 -10.73 10.48 5.67
C ILE A 166 -10.84 8.95 5.52
N PRO A 167 -11.19 8.38 4.35
CA PRO A 167 -11.12 6.94 4.15
C PRO A 167 -9.74 6.32 4.42
N GLY A 168 -8.66 7.05 4.10
CA GLY A 168 -7.29 6.63 4.44
C GLY A 168 -7.05 6.50 5.94
N ILE A 169 -7.46 7.50 6.72
CA ILE A 169 -7.37 7.47 8.19
C ILE A 169 -8.17 6.30 8.76
N ILE A 170 -9.41 6.12 8.29
CA ILE A 170 -10.26 4.99 8.72
C ILE A 170 -9.59 3.65 8.38
N ALA A 171 -9.00 3.53 7.19
CA ALA A 171 -8.28 2.32 6.78
C ALA A 171 -7.11 2.01 7.70
N GLY A 172 -6.34 3.03 8.11
CA GLY A 172 -5.26 2.87 9.10
C GLY A 172 -5.77 2.42 10.47
N ILE A 173 -6.87 3.01 10.96
CA ILE A 173 -7.48 2.62 12.24
C ILE A 173 -7.93 1.15 12.21
N LEU A 174 -8.67 0.77 11.16
CA LEU A 174 -9.20 -0.58 11.01
C LEU A 174 -8.08 -1.61 10.82
N HIS A 175 -7.02 -1.25 10.09
CA HIS A 175 -5.85 -2.12 9.94
C HIS A 175 -5.19 -2.41 11.28
N MET A 176 -4.95 -1.38 12.09
CA MET A 176 -4.38 -1.55 13.43
C MET A 176 -5.26 -2.46 14.30
N ALA A 177 -6.57 -2.20 14.33
CA ALA A 177 -7.51 -3.00 15.11
C ALA A 177 -7.53 -4.47 14.66
N LEU A 178 -7.56 -4.73 13.35
CA LEU A 178 -7.62 -6.08 12.82
C LEU A 178 -6.33 -6.86 13.05
N THR A 179 -5.18 -6.28 12.70
CA THR A 179 -3.90 -6.99 12.71
C THR A 179 -3.45 -7.37 14.10
N MET A 180 -3.72 -6.52 15.09
CA MET A 180 -3.38 -6.80 16.49
C MET A 180 -4.26 -7.88 17.13
N ASN A 181 -5.46 -8.15 16.60
CA ASN A 181 -6.36 -9.20 17.12
C ASN A 181 -6.25 -10.54 16.38
N ILE A 182 -5.98 -10.53 15.08
CA ILE A 182 -5.89 -11.76 14.26
C ILE A 182 -4.67 -12.62 14.63
N GLY A 183 -3.64 -12.02 15.24
CA GLY A 183 -2.45 -12.72 15.75
C GLY A 183 -2.75 -13.94 16.62
N ILE A 184 -3.80 -13.83 17.45
CA ILE A 184 -4.26 -14.88 18.37
C ILE A 184 -4.84 -16.07 17.62
N LEU A 185 -5.58 -15.82 16.53
CA LEU A 185 -6.25 -16.85 15.75
C LEU A 185 -5.26 -17.78 15.05
N HIS A 186 -4.12 -17.26 14.57
CA HIS A 186 -3.05 -18.07 13.97
C HIS A 186 -1.91 -18.39 14.94
N GLY A 187 -2.01 -18.01 16.22
CA GLY A 187 -0.96 -18.24 17.22
C GLY A 187 0.42 -17.79 16.76
N GLY A 188 0.51 -16.65 16.06
CA GLY A 188 1.77 -16.16 15.50
C GLY A 188 2.33 -16.89 14.27
N MET A 189 1.72 -18.00 13.81
CA MET A 189 2.24 -18.76 12.66
C MET A 189 2.02 -18.10 11.29
N ASN A 190 1.13 -17.11 11.18
CA ASN A 190 1.01 -16.32 9.96
C ASN A 190 2.06 -15.21 9.97
N LEU A 191 3.23 -15.51 9.39
CA LEU A 191 4.29 -14.52 9.18
C LEU A 191 3.84 -13.35 8.27
N TYR A 192 2.79 -13.56 7.47
CA TYR A 192 2.19 -12.55 6.58
C TYR A 192 0.91 -11.91 7.17
N ASN A 193 0.81 -11.81 8.50
CA ASN A 193 -0.39 -11.27 9.17
C ASN A 193 -0.77 -9.85 8.70
N ASN A 194 0.22 -8.97 8.55
CA ASN A 194 -0.01 -7.60 8.13
C ASN A 194 -0.56 -7.53 6.70
N GLY A 195 0.08 -8.22 5.75
CA GLY A 195 -0.40 -8.24 4.37
C GLY A 195 -1.78 -8.87 4.23
N PHE A 196 -2.04 -9.97 4.95
CA PHE A 196 -3.37 -10.60 5.02
C PHE A 196 -4.44 -9.62 5.55
N SER A 197 -4.15 -8.96 6.67
CA SER A 197 -5.06 -7.97 7.25
C SER A 197 -5.30 -6.79 6.33
N GLY A 198 -4.26 -6.29 5.66
CA GLY A 198 -4.39 -5.20 4.67
C GLY A 198 -5.30 -5.60 3.51
N GLY A 199 -5.11 -6.80 2.94
CA GLY A 199 -5.98 -7.34 1.90
C GLY A 199 -7.44 -7.48 2.36
N PHE A 200 -7.66 -7.96 3.58
CA PHE A 200 -9.00 -8.09 4.16
C PHE A 200 -9.69 -6.73 4.34
N ILE A 201 -8.98 -5.75 4.92
CA ILE A 201 -9.49 -4.37 5.07
C ILE A 201 -9.82 -3.77 3.70
N ALA A 202 -8.96 -3.93 2.70
CA ALA A 202 -9.24 -3.46 1.34
C ALA A 202 -10.48 -4.13 0.74
N ALA A 203 -10.62 -5.46 0.88
CA ALA A 203 -11.75 -6.22 0.36
C ALA A 203 -13.09 -5.81 0.98
N VAL A 204 -13.11 -5.39 2.24
CA VAL A 204 -14.33 -4.89 2.91
C VAL A 204 -14.58 -3.42 2.60
N MET A 205 -13.56 -2.57 2.72
CA MET A 205 -13.73 -1.13 2.58
C MET A 205 -14.04 -0.71 1.14
N ILE A 206 -13.37 -1.29 0.14
CA ILE A 206 -13.50 -0.85 -1.25
C ILE A 206 -14.95 -0.95 -1.75
N PRO A 207 -15.67 -2.08 -1.59
CA PRO A 207 -17.08 -2.17 -1.98
C PRO A 207 -17.99 -1.18 -1.25
N VAL A 208 -17.79 -0.99 0.05
CA VAL A 208 -18.56 -0.05 0.87
C VAL A 208 -18.34 1.39 0.41
N LEU A 209 -17.08 1.79 0.22
CA LEU A 209 -16.73 3.12 -0.27
C LEU A 209 -17.23 3.34 -1.70
N ASN A 210 -17.20 2.33 -2.57
CA ASN A 210 -17.78 2.43 -3.92
C ASN A 210 -19.30 2.66 -3.89
N SER A 211 -20.01 2.02 -2.96
CA SER A 211 -21.46 2.18 -2.79
C SER A 211 -21.84 3.57 -2.28
N ILE A 212 -21.06 4.11 -1.34
CA ILE A 212 -21.38 5.39 -0.67
C ILE A 212 -20.85 6.59 -1.45
N MET A 213 -19.63 6.49 -2.00
CA MET A 213 -18.88 7.64 -2.50
C MET A 213 -18.98 7.84 -4.00
N THR A 214 -19.92 7.18 -4.69
CA THR A 214 -20.17 7.15 -6.14
C THR A 214 -19.46 8.26 -6.93
N LYS A 215 -18.15 8.12 -7.15
CA LYS A 215 -17.47 8.89 -8.18
C LYS A 215 -17.94 8.23 -9.46
N LYS A 216 -18.67 8.98 -10.30
CA LYS A 216 -18.95 8.59 -11.70
C LYS A 216 -17.66 7.97 -12.23
N GLN A 217 -17.65 6.66 -12.40
CA GLN A 217 -16.61 6.04 -13.20
C GLN A 217 -16.68 6.78 -14.55
N PRO A 218 -15.57 7.34 -15.08
CA PRO A 218 -15.56 7.62 -16.51
C PRO A 218 -15.91 6.28 -17.14
N SER A 219 -17.07 6.24 -17.79
CA SER A 219 -17.62 5.04 -18.40
C SER A 219 -16.49 4.34 -19.14
N VAL A 220 -16.09 3.16 -18.66
CA VAL A 220 -15.29 2.23 -19.46
C VAL A 220 -15.99 2.20 -20.82
N GLN A 221 -15.22 2.44 -21.89
CA GLN A 221 -15.68 2.55 -23.27
C GLN A 221 -16.41 1.27 -23.73
N ILE A 222 -17.61 1.03 -23.21
CA ILE A 222 -18.55 0.07 -23.78
C ILE A 222 -19.19 0.70 -25.03
N THR A 223 -19.23 2.04 -25.11
CA THR A 223 -19.73 2.79 -26.28
C THR A 223 -18.87 2.56 -27.53
N ALA A 224 -17.53 2.53 -27.40
CA ALA A 224 -16.66 2.30 -28.56
C ALA A 224 -16.81 0.88 -29.12
N THR A 225 -16.97 -0.12 -28.25
CA THR A 225 -17.19 -1.51 -28.66
C THR A 225 -18.60 -1.72 -29.24
N SER A 226 -19.62 -1.05 -28.70
CA SER A 226 -20.98 -1.13 -29.25
C SER A 226 -21.12 -0.45 -30.61
N ASP A 227 -20.42 0.68 -30.81
CA ASP A 227 -20.46 1.41 -32.08
C ASP A 227 -19.63 0.71 -33.16
N MET A 228 -18.49 0.11 -32.78
CA MET A 228 -17.71 -0.77 -33.66
C MET A 228 -18.51 -2.02 -34.06
N LEU A 229 -19.17 -2.70 -33.10
CA LEU A 229 -20.02 -3.86 -33.39
C LEU A 229 -21.21 -3.50 -34.29
N LYS A 230 -21.88 -2.37 -34.06
CA LYS A 230 -22.95 -1.90 -34.93
C LYS A 230 -22.45 -1.59 -36.34
N LYS A 231 -21.26 -1.01 -36.46
CA LYS A 231 -20.66 -0.70 -37.76
C LYS A 231 -20.27 -1.98 -38.52
N THR A 232 -19.64 -2.95 -37.86
CA THR A 232 -19.29 -4.25 -38.45
C THR A 232 -20.52 -5.08 -38.83
N ILE A 233 -21.59 -5.06 -38.03
CA ILE A 233 -22.85 -5.77 -38.33
C ILE A 233 -23.62 -5.07 -39.48
N GLY A 234 -23.64 -3.74 -39.50
CA GLY A 234 -24.29 -2.95 -40.55
C GLY A 234 -23.62 -3.07 -41.92
N GLU A 235 -22.27 -3.07 -41.96
CA GLU A 235 -21.50 -3.27 -43.19
C GLU A 235 -21.69 -4.69 -43.76
N ASN A 236 -21.78 -5.71 -42.90
CA ASN A 236 -22.03 -7.09 -43.34
C ASN A 236 -23.44 -7.28 -43.91
N GLN A 237 -24.49 -6.64 -43.37
CA GLN A 237 -25.84 -6.76 -43.94
C GLN A 237 -25.97 -6.14 -45.34
N GLN A 238 -25.27 -5.06 -45.65
CA GLN A 238 -25.27 -4.49 -47.01
C GLN A 238 -24.53 -5.36 -48.04
N SER A 239 -23.52 -6.13 -47.61
CA SER A 239 -22.82 -7.07 -48.48
C SER A 239 -23.67 -8.28 -48.89
N TYR A 240 -24.63 -8.73 -48.05
CA TYR A 240 -25.48 -9.88 -48.36
C TYR A 240 -26.71 -9.53 -49.23
N PHE A 241 -27.18 -8.27 -49.20
CA PHE A 241 -28.33 -7.83 -50.00
C PHE A 241 -27.96 -7.11 -51.32
N GLY A 242 -26.67 -6.89 -51.59
CA GLY A 242 -26.18 -6.22 -52.80
C GLY A 242 -25.83 -7.13 -53.98
N ALA A 243 -25.93 -8.44 -53.83
CA ALA A 243 -25.46 -9.42 -54.82
C ALA A 243 -26.61 -10.22 -55.48
N ASP A 244 -27.68 -9.56 -55.92
CA ASP A 244 -28.63 -10.19 -56.85
C ASP A 244 -29.41 -9.15 -57.69
N LYS A 245 -28.72 -8.50 -58.62
CA LYS A 245 -29.33 -7.82 -59.79
C LYS A 245 -28.33 -7.78 -60.94
N ARG A 246 -28.10 -8.91 -61.61
CA ARG A 246 -27.55 -8.99 -62.98
C ARG A 246 -27.69 -10.42 -63.50
N THR A 247 -28.86 -10.71 -64.08
CA THR A 247 -29.09 -11.36 -65.39
C THR A 247 -30.58 -11.58 -65.56
#